data_AF-A0A9P7KF41-F1
#
_entry.id   AF-A0A9P7KF41-F1
#
_cell.length_a   1.000
_cell.length_b   1.000
_cell.length_c   1.000
_cell.angle_alpha   90.00
_cell.angle_beta   90.00
_cell.angle_gamma   90.00
#
_symmetry.space_group_name_H-M   'P 1'
#
loop_
_entity.id
_entity.type
_entity.pdbx_description
1 polymer ?
#
loop_
_entity_poly.entity_id
_entity_poly.type
_entity_poly.pdbx_seq_one_letter_code
_entity_poly.pdbx_strand_id
1 'polypeptide(L)' 'MANSSAPTVIWLNSGFYGPVTATLDWCEANYQFSYYIAEMANTFSNLFTITLAVCGGLTAAGQSLPARYVAGYA' A
#
# COMPACT_ATOMS: atom_id res chain seq x y z
N MET A 1 28.09 -11.29 32.75
CA MET A 1 28.05 -11.56 31.29
C MET A 1 26.60 -11.46 30.89
N ALA A 2 26.16 -10.31 30.38
CA ALA A 2 24.77 -10.14 29.96
C ALA A 2 24.54 -11.02 28.72
N ASN A 3 23.58 -11.94 28.83
CA ASN A 3 23.14 -12.79 27.73
C ASN A 3 22.35 -11.91 26.75
N SER A 4 22.93 -11.64 25.58
CA SER A 4 22.45 -10.69 24.56
C SER A 4 21.27 -11.23 23.74
N SER A 5 20.25 -11.80 24.38
CA SER A 5 19.02 -12.24 23.71
C SER A 5 17.98 -11.11 23.69
N ALA A 6 17.85 -10.48 22.50
CA ALA A 6 16.86 -9.50 21.99
C ALA A 6 17.22 -8.00 22.14
N PRO A 7 17.06 -7.16 21.07
CA PRO A 7 15.98 -7.23 20.07
C PRO A 7 16.48 -7.16 18.62
N THR A 8 16.46 -8.28 17.90
CA THR A 8 16.57 -8.28 16.43
C THR A 8 15.28 -7.82 15.73
N VAL A 9 14.22 -7.48 16.50
CA VAL A 9 12.88 -7.13 15.97
C VAL A 9 12.75 -5.63 15.60
N ILE A 10 13.63 -4.74 16.06
CA ILE A 10 13.52 -3.29 15.74
C ILE A 10 13.90 -2.98 14.28
N TRP A 11 14.83 -3.74 13.69
CA TRP A 11 15.42 -3.38 12.39
C TRP A 11 14.78 -4.05 11.17
N LEU A 12 13.90 -5.03 11.36
CA LEU A 12 13.19 -5.68 10.23
C LEU A 12 12.01 -4.83 9.70
N ASN A 13 11.62 -3.78 10.43
CA ASN A 13 10.47 -2.93 10.11
C ASN A 13 10.87 -1.44 9.89
N SER A 14 12.16 -1.18 9.67
CA SER A 14 12.72 0.18 9.55
C SER A 14 13.02 0.51 8.08
N GLY A 15 12.04 1.03 7.35
CA GLY A 15 12.27 1.57 6.01
C GLY A 15 12.60 3.06 6.02
N PHE A 16 12.67 3.65 4.81
CA PHE A 16 13.01 5.06 4.63
C PHE A 16 12.14 6.03 5.44
N TYR A 17 10.86 5.70 5.64
CA TYR A 17 9.87 6.58 6.26
C TYR A 17 9.78 6.50 7.80
N GLY A 18 10.67 5.74 8.45
CA GLY A 18 10.68 5.58 9.91
C GLY A 18 9.81 4.43 10.41
N PRO A 19 9.50 4.39 11.72
CA PRO A 19 8.80 3.26 12.33
C PRO A 19 7.31 3.23 11.96
N VAL A 20 6.75 2.02 11.86
CA VAL A 20 5.31 1.79 11.62
C VAL A 20 4.48 2.32 12.79
N THR A 21 3.51 3.19 12.48
CA THR A 21 2.56 3.78 13.45
C THR A 21 1.11 3.36 13.19
N ALA A 22 0.87 2.50 12.21
CA ALA A 22 -0.45 1.95 11.92
C ALA A 22 -0.93 1.04 13.07
N THR A 23 -2.22 1.09 13.38
CA THR A 23 -2.82 0.23 14.41
C THR A 23 -2.79 -1.26 14.04
N LEU A 24 -2.72 -1.57 12.74
CA LEU A 24 -2.64 -2.92 12.18
C LEU A 24 -1.56 -2.99 11.11
N ASP A 25 -0.72 -4.02 11.22
CA ASP A 25 0.35 -4.38 10.27
C ASP A 25 -0.03 -5.75 9.69
N TRP A 26 0.01 -5.93 8.38
CA TRP A 26 -0.43 -7.19 7.78
C TRP A 26 0.66 -8.27 7.91
N CYS A 27 0.33 -9.50 7.52
CA CYS A 27 1.28 -10.62 7.60
C CYS A 27 2.46 -10.50 6.60
N GLU A 28 2.42 -9.57 5.65
CA GLU A 28 3.51 -9.37 4.69
C GLU A 28 4.68 -8.63 5.36
N ALA A 29 5.91 -9.09 5.14
CA ALA A 29 7.07 -8.43 5.70
C ALA A 29 7.28 -7.02 5.11
N ASN A 30 7.33 -6.02 6.00
CA ASN A 30 7.64 -4.64 5.64
C ASN A 30 9.04 -4.51 5.01
N TYR A 31 9.13 -3.69 3.96
CA TYR A 31 10.35 -3.34 3.24
C TYR A 31 11.19 -4.53 2.71
N GLN A 32 10.61 -5.74 2.60
CA GLN A 32 11.31 -6.95 2.17
C GLN A 32 11.96 -6.83 0.78
N PHE A 33 11.30 -6.12 -0.13
CA PHE A 33 11.72 -6.01 -1.53
C PHE A 33 12.15 -4.58 -1.93
N SER A 34 11.92 -3.59 -1.08
CA SER A 34 12.28 -2.19 -1.33
C SER A 34 12.50 -1.46 -0.02
N TYR A 35 13.56 -0.66 0.07
CA TYR A 35 13.79 0.22 1.22
C TYR A 35 12.75 1.37 1.31
N TYR A 36 12.04 1.64 0.22
CA TYR A 36 11.08 2.74 0.13
C TYR A 36 9.62 2.31 0.25
N ILE A 37 9.29 1.06 -0.08
CA ILE A 37 7.90 0.59 -0.12
C ILE A 37 7.76 -0.60 0.84
N ALA A 38 6.93 -0.42 1.85
CA ALA A 38 6.53 -1.48 2.77
C ALA A 38 5.44 -2.36 2.13
N GLU A 39 5.34 -3.63 2.54
CA GLU A 39 4.35 -4.60 2.03
C GLU A 39 4.18 -4.52 0.50
N MET A 40 5.20 -4.92 -0.25
CA MET A 40 5.26 -4.67 -1.70
C MET A 40 4.08 -5.31 -2.45
N ALA A 41 3.72 -6.56 -2.13
CA ALA A 41 2.63 -7.26 -2.78
C ALA A 41 1.28 -6.61 -2.45
N ASN A 42 1.03 -6.29 -1.18
CA ASN A 42 -0.17 -5.57 -0.76
C ASN A 42 -0.26 -4.21 -1.47
N THR A 43 0.83 -3.44 -1.51
CA THR A 43 0.87 -2.13 -2.16
C THR A 43 0.55 -2.23 -3.65
N PHE A 44 1.29 -3.04 -4.41
CA PHE A 44 1.14 -3.13 -5.86
C PHE A 44 -0.12 -3.86 -6.32
N SER A 45 -0.72 -4.71 -5.49
CA SER A 45 -2.01 -5.34 -5.80
C SER A 45 -3.12 -4.31 -6.09
N ASN A 46 -3.04 -3.12 -5.49
CA ASN A 46 -3.97 -2.01 -5.72
C ASN A 46 -3.87 -1.41 -7.14
N LEU A 47 -2.79 -1.65 -7.89
CA LEU A 47 -2.69 -1.14 -9.26
C LEU A 47 -3.79 -1.68 -10.16
N PHE A 48 -4.25 -2.91 -9.92
CA PHE A 48 -5.36 -3.50 -10.68
C PHE A 48 -6.65 -2.71 -10.49
N THR A 49 -7.03 -2.42 -9.23
CA THR A 49 -8.25 -1.67 -8.92
C THR A 49 -8.16 -0.22 -9.36
N ILE A 50 -7.00 0.43 -9.19
CA ILE A 50 -6.76 1.79 -9.70
C ILE A 50 -6.90 1.82 -11.23
N THR A 51 -6.36 0.82 -11.95
CA THR A 51 -6.49 0.74 -13.41
C THR A 51 -7.95 0.62 -13.83
N LEU A 52 -8.72 -0.26 -13.17
CA LEU A 52 -10.15 -0.38 -13.44
C LEU A 52 -10.91 0.91 -13.14
N ALA A 53 -10.58 1.60 -12.05
CA ALA A 53 -11.18 2.88 -11.67
C ALA A 53 -10.93 3.97 -12.73
N VAL A 54 -9.69 4.10 -13.20
CA VAL A 54 -9.33 5.05 -14.27
C VAL A 54 -10.04 4.70 -15.58
N CYS A 55 -10.00 3.44 -16.03
CA CYS A 55 -10.67 3.02 -17.26
C CYS A 55 -12.19 3.24 -17.20
N GLY A 56 -12.81 2.89 -16.07
CA GLY A 56 -14.24 3.08 -15.83
C GLY A 56 -14.62 4.57 -15.81
N GLY A 57 -13.87 5.41 -15.10
CA GLY A 57 -14.08 6.84 -15.03
C GLY A 57 -13.95 7.52 -16.40
N LEU A 58 -12.93 7.17 -17.19
CA LEU A 58 -12.76 7.66 -18.56
C LEU A 58 -13.92 7.24 -19.48
N THR A 59 -14.38 5.99 -19.34
CA THR A 59 -15.52 5.48 -20.11
C THR A 59 -16.81 6.21 -19.75
N ALA A 60 -17.09 6.39 -18.45
CA ALA A 60 -18.27 7.11 -17.96
C ALA A 60 -18.27 8.58 -18.42
N ALA A 61 -17.10 9.22 -18.42
CA ALA A 61 -16.94 10.58 -18.94
C ALA A 61 -17.20 10.64 -20.46
N GLY A 62 -16.64 9.70 -21.23
CA GLY A 62 -16.82 9.63 -22.69
C GLY A 62 -18.27 9.36 -23.11
N GLN A 63 -19.04 8.63 -22.29
CA GLN A 63 -20.45 8.34 -22.53
C GLN A 63 -21.40 9.47 -22.07
N SER A 64 -20.88 10.59 -21.56
CA SER A 64 -21.68 11.73 -21.06
C SER A 64 -22.70 11.33 -19.98
N LEU A 65 -22.34 10.38 -19.12
CA LEU A 65 -23.18 10.00 -17.98
C LEU A 65 -23.28 11.16 -16.97
N PRO A 66 -24.33 11.20 -16.13
CA PRO A 66 -24.39 12.13 -15.00
C PRO A 66 -23.12 12.09 -14.16
N ALA A 67 -22.61 13.26 -13.74
CA ALA A 67 -21.31 13.41 -13.08
C ALA A 67 -21.09 12.48 -11.87
N ARG A 68 -22.17 12.08 -11.18
CA ARG A 68 -22.12 11.10 -10.09
C ARG A 68 -21.48 9.76 -10.47
N TYR A 69 -21.60 9.33 -11.73
CA TYR A 69 -20.99 8.07 -12.19
C TYR A 69 -19.50 8.21 -12.42
N VAL A 70 -19.02 9.39 -12.84
CA VAL A 70 -17.59 9.68 -12.92
C VAL A 70 -17.00 9.80 -11.52
N ALA A 71 -17.68 10.51 -10.62
CA ALA A 71 -17.27 10.64 -9.22
C ALA A 71 -17.25 9.30 -8.47
N GLY A 72 -18.11 8.34 -8.84
CA GLY A 72 -18.12 7.01 -8.25
C GLY A 72 -16.90 6.13 -8.60
N TYR A 73 -16.10 6.53 -9.60
CA TYR A 73 -14.84 5.87 -9.96
C TYR A 73 -13.60 6.57 -9.37
N ALA A 74 -13.77 7.63 -8.57
CA ALA A 74 -12.70 8.37 -7.89
C ALA A 74 -12.71 8.09 -6.37
#